data_AF-A0A6M0G1V6-F1
#
_entry.id   AF-A0A6M0G1V6-F1
#
_cell.length_a   1.000
_cell.length_b   1.000
_cell.length_c   1.000
_cell.angle_alpha   90.00
_cell.angle_beta   90.00
_cell.angle_gamma   90.00
#
_symmetry.space_group_name_H-M   'P 1'
#
loop_
_entity.id
_entity.type
_entity.pdbx_description
1 polymer ?
#
loop_
_entity_poly.entity_id
_entity_poly.type
_entity_poly.pdbx_seq_one_letter_code
_entity_poly.pdbx_strand_id
1 'polypeptide(L)'
;MTYTPVKLTFEQYLEYDDGTDNRYELLNGELVKVPPESEPNSWMTTWLRDELVQLIKRRLVKTHDCELQVPGNPQNRYPDLV
;
A
#
# COMPACT_ATOMS: atom_id res chain seq x y z
N MET A 1 -16.92 -23.05 -15.90
CA MET A 1 -15.48 -23.15 -15.63
C MET A 1 -15.22 -22.46 -14.31
N THR A 2 -14.75 -23.19 -13.29
CA THR A 2 -14.32 -22.60 -12.01
C THR A 2 -12.84 -22.27 -12.15
N TYR A 3 -12.50 -20.99 -12.28
CA TYR A 3 -11.12 -20.54 -12.30
C TYR A 3 -10.62 -20.50 -10.86
N THR A 4 -9.63 -21.32 -10.51
CA THR A 4 -8.93 -21.16 -9.23
C THR A 4 -7.95 -20.00 -9.41
N PRO A 5 -8.07 -18.90 -8.66
CA PRO A 5 -7.11 -17.81 -8.73
C PRO A 5 -5.72 -18.35 -8.39
N VAL A 6 -4.71 -17.92 -9.15
CA VAL A 6 -3.31 -18.26 -8.89
C VAL A 6 -2.93 -17.67 -7.54
N LYS A 7 -2.48 -18.51 -6.61
CA LYS A 7 -1.98 -18.06 -5.31
C LYS A 7 -0.51 -17.73 -5.41
N LEU A 8 -0.15 -16.50 -5.05
CA LEU A 8 1.22 -15.98 -5.05
C LEU A 8 1.83 -16.06 -3.64
N THR A 9 3.13 -16.33 -3.60
CA THR A 9 3.98 -16.03 -2.44
C THR A 9 4.29 -14.53 -2.39
N PHE A 10 4.84 -14.05 -1.27
CA PHE A 10 5.20 -12.63 -1.16
C PHE A 10 6.33 -12.24 -2.12
N GLU A 11 7.30 -13.12 -2.31
CA GLU A 11 8.41 -12.92 -3.24
C GLU A 11 7.91 -12.82 -4.69
N GLN A 12 6.97 -13.68 -5.09
CA GLN A 12 6.33 -13.60 -6.40
C GLN A 12 5.47 -12.33 -6.56
N TYR A 13 4.87 -11.85 -5.48
CA TYR A 13 4.16 -10.60 -5.46
C TYR A 13 5.10 -9.39 -5.69
N LEU A 14 6.29 -9.38 -5.09
CA LEU A 14 7.26 -8.30 -5.31
C LEU A 14 7.76 -8.20 -6.76
N GLU A 15 7.75 -9.31 -7.50
CA GLU A 15 8.09 -9.36 -8.92
C GLU A 15 6.88 -9.21 -9.84
N TYR A 16 5.67 -9.09 -9.30
CA TYR A 16 4.44 -8.98 -10.08
C TYR A 16 4.32 -7.60 -10.72
N ASP A 17 4.16 -7.59 -12.04
CA ASP A 17 3.84 -6.41 -12.84
C ASP A 17 2.79 -6.79 -13.89
N ASP A 18 1.63 -6.14 -13.86
CA ASP A 18 0.55 -6.33 -14.82
C ASP A 18 0.57 -5.29 -15.97
N GLY A 19 1.64 -4.50 -16.06
CA GLY A 19 1.81 -3.40 -17.00
C GLY A 19 0.98 -2.17 -16.64
N THR A 20 0.47 -2.08 -15.41
CA THR A 20 -0.31 -0.94 -14.92
C THR A 20 0.28 -0.38 -13.63
N ASP A 21 -0.04 0.87 -13.29
CA ASP A 21 0.35 1.49 -12.03
C ASP A 21 -0.60 1.15 -10.86
N ASN A 22 -1.28 0.00 -10.93
CA ASN A 22 -2.22 -0.42 -9.89
C ASN A 22 -1.46 -0.91 -8.64
N ARG A 23 -2.01 -0.56 -7.47
CA ARG A 23 -1.58 -1.14 -6.19
C ARG A 23 -2.44 -2.34 -5.84
N TYR A 24 -1.83 -3.35 -5.25
CA TYR A 24 -2.50 -4.58 -4.84
C TYR A 24 -2.15 -4.92 -3.39
N GLU A 25 -3.12 -5.41 -2.63
CA GLU A 25 -2.91 -6.12 -1.37
C GLU A 25 -2.91 -7.62 -1.61
N LEU A 26 -1.95 -8.33 -1.02
CA LEU A 26 -1.81 -9.77 -1.09
C LEU A 26 -2.61 -10.42 0.06
N LEU A 27 -3.84 -10.83 -0.23
CA LEU A 27 -4.72 -11.52 0.72
C LEU A 27 -4.68 -13.03 0.53
N ASN A 28 -4.09 -13.78 1.47
CA ASN A 28 -4.00 -15.24 1.41
C ASN A 28 -3.44 -15.78 0.08
N GLY A 29 -2.53 -15.03 -0.55
CA GLY A 29 -1.94 -15.33 -1.86
C GLY A 29 -2.73 -14.78 -3.06
N GLU A 30 -3.85 -14.11 -2.85
CA GLU A 30 -4.64 -13.49 -3.91
C GLU A 30 -4.39 -11.98 -3.98
N LEU A 31 -4.30 -11.42 -5.19
CA LEU A 31 -4.14 -9.98 -5.38
C LEU A 31 -5.50 -9.29 -5.36
N VAL A 32 -5.67 -8.37 -4.42
CA VAL A 32 -6.85 -7.50 -4.33
C VAL A 32 -6.41 -6.09 -4.64
N LYS A 33 -6.98 -5.52 -5.70
CA LYS A 33 -6.66 -4.16 -6.12
C LYS A 33 -7.08 -3.15 -5.05
N VAL A 34 -6.15 -2.27 -4.68
CA VAL A 34 -6.44 -1.14 -3.80
C VAL A 34 -7.22 -0.10 -4.60
N PRO A 35 -8.38 0.37 -4.11
CA PRO A 35 -9.12 1.43 -4.77
C PRO A 35 -8.31 2.74 -4.76
N PRO A 36 -8.58 3.67 -5.69
CA PRO A 36 -8.00 4.99 -5.63
C PRO A 36 -8.39 5.71 -4.34
N GLU A 37 -7.49 6.57 -3.87
CA GLU A 37 -7.68 7.31 -2.62
C GLU A 37 -8.84 8.30 -2.70
N SER A 38 -9.59 8.42 -1.61
CA SER A 38 -10.66 9.41 -1.50
C SER A 38 -10.09 10.80 -1.19
N GLU A 39 -10.76 11.85 -1.66
CA GLU A 39 -10.36 13.24 -1.34
C GLU A 39 -10.30 13.50 0.18
N PRO A 40 -11.28 13.09 1.00
CA PRO A 40 -11.21 13.31 2.45
C PRO A 40 -10.00 12.64 3.10
N ASN A 41 -9.63 11.43 2.66
CA ASN A 41 -8.47 10.73 3.23
C ASN A 41 -7.15 11.35 2.77
N SER A 42 -7.09 11.83 1.52
CA SER A 42 -5.95 12.60 1.01
C SER A 42 -5.74 13.89 1.82
N TRP A 43 -6.84 14.57 2.16
CA TRP A 43 -6.81 15.76 3.00
C TRP A 43 -6.31 15.43 4.42
N MET A 44 -6.85 14.39 5.05
CA MET A 44 -6.42 13.96 6.39
C MET A 44 -4.93 13.57 6.43
N THR A 45 -4.45 12.84 5.42
CA THR A 45 -3.03 12.46 5.30
C THR A 45 -2.14 13.69 5.20
N THR A 46 -2.53 14.67 4.37
CA THR A 46 -1.79 15.93 4.22
C THR A 46 -1.76 16.71 5.52
N TRP A 47 -2.88 16.78 6.23
CA TRP A 47 -2.96 17.45 7.53
C TRP A 47 -2.07 16.78 8.59
N LEU A 48 -2.15 15.44 8.73
CA LEU A 48 -1.31 14.68 9.67
C LEU A 48 0.18 14.87 9.38
N ARG A 49 0.55 14.86 8.10
CA ARG A 49 1.91 15.15 7.64
C ARG A 49 2.35 16.55 8.08
N ASP A 50 1.51 17.57 7.89
CA ASP A 50 1.84 18.95 8.25
C ASP A 50 2.00 19.14 9.77
N GLU A 51 1.24 18.42 10.59
CA GLU A 51 1.46 18.37 12.03
C GLU A 51 2.78 17.65 12.39
N LEU A 52 3.06 16.51 11.76
CA LEU A 52 4.26 15.72 12.07
C LEU A 52 5.55 16.47 11.71
N VAL A 53 5.58 17.22 10.62
CA VAL A 53 6.78 17.99 10.21
C VAL A 53 7.09 19.19 11.11
N GLN A 54 6.16 19.57 12.00
CA GLN A 54 6.46 20.53 13.07
C GLN A 54 7.31 19.90 14.18
N LEU A 55 7.27 18.58 14.34
CA LEU A 55 7.99 17.83 15.38
C LEU A 55 9.29 17.19 14.88
N ILE A 56 9.33 16.78 13.60
CA ILE A 56 10.49 16.12 12.98
C ILE A 56 10.88 16.76 11.65
N LYS A 57 12.12 16.53 11.21
CA LYS A 57 12.63 17.13 9.96
C LYS A 57 11.79 16.69 8.77
N ARG A 58 11.18 17.64 8.05
CA ARG A 58 10.36 17.41 6.83
C ARG A 58 10.92 16.39 5.85
N ARG A 59 12.25 16.35 5.67
CA ARG A 59 12.91 15.41 4.74
C ARG A 59 12.76 13.93 5.13
N LEU A 60 12.43 13.65 6.40
CA LEU A 60 12.24 12.32 6.96
C LEU A 60 10.80 11.85 6.91
N VAL A 61 9.86 12.70 6.50
CA VAL A 61 8.44 12.37 6.39
C VAL A 61 8.09 12.11 4.92
N LYS A 62 7.56 10.94 4.60
CA LYS A 62 7.13 10.55 3.25
C LYS A 62 5.68 10.11 3.26
N THR A 63 4.99 10.37 2.16
CA THR A 63 3.59 10.02 1.95
C THR A 63 3.47 9.11 0.75
N HIS A 64 2.70 8.04 0.86
CA HIS A 64 2.35 7.13 -0.25
C HIS A 64 3.51 6.51 -1.05
N ASP A 65 4.75 6.59 -0.57
CA ASP A 65 5.95 6.08 -1.27
C ASP A 65 6.48 4.75 -0.69
N CYS A 66 5.84 4.23 0.36
CA CYS A 66 6.32 3.07 1.11
C CYS A 66 5.32 1.93 1.02
N GLU A 67 5.85 0.75 0.76
CA GLU A 67 5.15 -0.51 0.89
C GLU A 67 5.88 -1.37 1.92
N LEU A 68 5.13 -2.00 2.82
CA LEU A 68 5.67 -2.79 3.92
C LEU A 68 5.07 -4.18 3.95
N GLN A 69 5.92 -5.19 4.07
CA GLN A 69 5.48 -6.53 4.45
C GLN A 69 5.09 -6.52 5.94
N VAL A 70 3.93 -7.10 6.26
CA VAL A 70 3.44 -7.24 7.63
C VAL A 70 3.09 -8.69 7.93
N PRO A 71 3.28 -9.16 9.17
CA PRO A 71 2.74 -10.45 9.58
C PRO A 71 1.21 -10.38 9.57
N GLY A 72 0.56 -11.35 8.94
CA GLY A 72 -0.90 -11.47 8.90
C GLY A 72 -1.47 -11.33 7.50
N ASN A 73 -2.70 -10.81 7.43
CA ASN A 73 -3.45 -10.72 6.18
C ASN A 73 -4.21 -9.40 6.08
N PRO A 74 -4.05 -8.60 5.01
CA PRO A 74 -3.02 -8.68 3.96
C PRO A 74 -1.57 -8.80 4.45
N GLN A 75 -0.72 -9.39 3.60
CA GLN A 75 0.71 -9.54 3.85
C GLN A 75 1.54 -8.29 3.50
N ASN A 76 0.97 -7.33 2.76
CA ASN A 76 1.55 -6.02 2.51
C ASN A 76 0.59 -4.90 2.94
N ARG A 77 1.16 -3.73 3.25
CA ARG A 77 0.43 -2.49 3.55
C ARG A 77 1.08 -1.32 2.83
N TYR A 78 0.26 -0.32 2.54
CA TYR A 78 0.66 0.99 2.04
C TYR A 78 0.33 2.04 3.09
N PRO A 79 1.26 2.37 4.02
CA PRO A 79 1.02 3.43 4.97
C PRO A 79 0.86 4.78 4.27
N ASP A 80 -0.07 5.60 4.76
CA ASP A 80 -0.28 6.96 4.27
C ASP A 80 0.89 7.89 4.63
N LEU A 81 1.52 7.65 5.78
CA LEU A 81 2.62 8.45 6.32
C LEU A 81 3.69 7.55 6.95
N VAL A 82 4.96 7.81 6.60
CA VAL A 82 6.17 7.16 7.17
C VAL A 82 7.25 8.18 7.51
#